data_AF-A0A829CVT5-F1
#
_entry.id   AF-A0A829CVT5-F1
#
_cell.length_a   1.000
_cell.length_b   1.000
_cell.length_c   1.000
_cell.angle_alpha   90.00
_cell.angle_beta   90.00
_cell.angle_gamma   90.00
#
_symmetry.space_group_name_H-M   'P 1'
#
loop_
_entity.id
_entity.type
_entity.pdbx_description
1 polymer ?
#
loop_
_entity_poly.entity_id
_entity_poly.type
_entity_poly.pdbx_seq_one_letter_code
_entity_poly.pdbx_strand_id
1 'polypeptide(L)'
;MRLLKLLKINSNIKILLSMFMISILFSCKDKQGPGMESWLWVLNPVQLDSKALSERTYTSDGRITFAKFNSDLVPYSRKQAPEVLKTYLQLPLSSEASFLRSARVGNYDQDRFQQRYKGIRVENGIYTVVSKENTIELMMGEFYQVPENFNSSPKLSESEALSKTLKHIGAKKYIWESVEREAALKRKKNDPNASYFPKGELLVYEHSLGKSNTKKEFRLAYKFGIASIDPPSSRYVYVDSNSGEILSSKDARRYEAGGGDTIPTTPPTPPDTNYGICFPDQTPCIKQGSASTRFSGVKTITTYTAGEENHYELKDYSR
;
A
#
# COMPACT_ATOMS: atom_id res chain seq x y z
N MET A 1 7.34 64.72 26.72
CA MET A 1 6.79 65.16 25.41
C MET A 1 7.82 64.82 24.34
N ARG A 2 7.45 63.94 23.39
CA ARG A 2 8.22 63.47 22.21
C ARG A 2 9.41 62.54 22.56
N LEU A 3 9.62 61.36 21.97
CA LEU A 3 9.16 60.80 20.71
C LEU A 3 9.22 59.24 20.81
N LEU A 4 8.08 58.56 20.85
CA LEU A 4 7.98 57.18 20.39
C LEU A 4 7.96 57.23 18.86
N LYS A 5 8.80 56.46 18.16
CA LYS A 5 8.40 55.65 16.99
C LYS A 5 9.56 54.89 16.33
N LEU A 6 9.25 53.61 16.06
CA LEU A 6 9.64 52.81 14.89
C LEU A 6 11.07 52.27 14.80
N LEU A 7 11.24 51.02 15.27
CA LEU A 7 11.82 49.96 14.42
C LEU A 7 11.35 48.59 14.94
N LYS A 8 10.16 48.19 14.47
CA LYS A 8 9.61 46.84 14.62
C LYS A 8 10.27 46.00 13.53
N ILE A 9 11.41 45.39 13.83
CA ILE A 9 12.15 44.56 12.88
C ILE A 9 11.39 43.24 12.70
N ASN A 10 11.07 42.95 11.44
CA ASN A 10 10.32 41.78 11.00
C ASN A 10 11.08 40.48 11.31
N SER A 11 10.38 39.43 11.77
CA SER A 11 11.00 38.19 12.27
C SER A 11 11.84 37.45 11.19
N ASN A 12 11.57 37.70 9.92
CA ASN A 12 12.32 37.15 8.78
C ASN A 12 13.75 37.72 8.65
N ILE A 13 14.03 38.92 9.19
CA ILE A 13 15.36 39.55 9.13
C ILE A 13 16.31 38.93 10.17
N LYS A 14 15.79 38.42 11.30
CA LYS A 14 16.60 37.71 12.30
C LYS A 14 17.13 36.35 11.78
N ILE A 15 16.35 35.67 10.94
CA ILE A 15 16.76 34.41 10.31
C ILE A 15 17.82 34.67 9.23
N LEU A 16 17.67 35.75 8.44
CA LEU A 16 18.64 36.13 7.42
C LEU A 16 20.01 36.54 8.01
N LEU A 17 20.00 37.28 9.13
CA LEU A 17 21.24 37.64 9.86
C LEU A 17 21.88 36.43 10.57
N SER A 18 21.08 35.46 11.03
CA SER A 18 21.59 34.21 11.59
C SER A 18 22.22 33.31 10.53
N MET A 19 21.74 33.33 9.28
CA MET A 19 22.35 32.58 8.17
C MET A 19 23.62 33.26 7.61
N PHE A 20 23.74 34.58 7.74
CA PHE A 20 24.92 35.33 7.30
C PHE A 20 26.11 35.22 8.27
N MET A 21 25.88 34.94 9.56
CA MET A 21 26.94 34.76 10.56
C MET A 21 27.56 33.35 10.58
N ILE A 22 26.92 32.35 9.96
CA ILE A 22 27.50 30.99 9.83
C ILE A 22 28.43 30.90 8.61
N SER A 23 28.31 31.83 7.64
CA SER A 23 29.13 31.86 6.43
C SER A 23 30.54 32.46 6.63
N ILE A 24 30.82 33.08 7.78
CA ILE A 24 32.09 33.78 8.05
C ILE A 24 33.06 32.93 8.90
N LEU A 25 32.63 31.80 9.46
CA LEU A 25 33.50 30.95 10.31
C LEU A 25 34.25 29.82 9.58
N PHE A 26 34.08 29.67 8.26
CA PHE A 26 34.87 28.72 7.47
C PHE A 26 35.54 29.41 6.28
N SER A 27 36.41 30.37 6.60
CA SER A 27 37.36 30.91 5.61
C SER A 27 38.77 30.83 6.19
N CYS A 28 39.30 29.61 6.33
CA CYS A 28 40.74 29.37 6.29
C CYS A 28 41.07 27.87 6.16
N LYS A 29 41.96 27.61 5.20
CA LYS A 29 42.84 26.44 4.99
C LYS A 29 42.35 25.33 4.05
N ASP A 30 42.96 25.36 2.87
CA ASP A 30 43.06 24.32 1.86
C ASP A 30 43.44 22.93 2.42
N LYS A 31 42.80 21.88 1.88
CA LYS A 31 43.45 20.82 1.06
C LYS A 31 42.43 19.79 0.58
N GLN A 32 42.70 19.25 -0.61
CA GLN A 32 41.87 18.41 -1.47
C GLN A 32 41.31 17.13 -0.81
N GLY A 33 40.06 16.79 -1.15
CA GLY A 33 39.42 15.48 -0.98
C GLY A 33 38.01 15.46 -1.60
N PRO A 34 37.57 14.37 -2.27
CA PRO A 34 36.28 14.35 -2.96
C PRO A 34 35.17 14.09 -1.95
N GLY A 35 34.42 15.12 -1.59
CA GLY A 35 33.40 15.01 -0.55
C GLY A 35 32.55 16.26 -0.39
N MET A 36 32.09 16.85 -1.50
CA MET A 36 31.22 18.03 -1.52
C MET A 36 30.04 17.81 -2.46
N GLU A 37 29.25 16.76 -2.20
CA GLU A 37 27.99 16.48 -2.93
C GLU A 37 26.77 16.38 -1.99
N SER A 38 26.92 16.71 -0.69
CA SER A 38 25.89 16.37 0.32
C SER A 38 25.00 17.53 0.81
N TRP A 39 25.22 18.78 0.35
CA TRP A 39 24.47 19.94 0.87
C TRP A 39 23.67 20.72 -0.19
N LEU A 40 23.87 20.44 -1.48
CA LEU A 40 23.22 21.17 -2.58
C LEU A 40 21.72 20.86 -2.75
N TRP A 41 21.23 19.70 -2.28
CA TRP A 41 19.79 19.37 -2.34
C TRP A 41 18.94 20.20 -1.37
N VAL A 42 19.56 20.87 -0.38
CA VAL A 42 18.88 21.78 0.56
C VAL A 42 18.52 23.12 -0.09
N LEU A 43 19.05 23.44 -1.28
CA LEU A 43 18.93 24.78 -1.88
C LEU A 43 17.83 24.97 -2.93
N ASN A 44 17.10 23.91 -3.33
CA ASN A 44 15.97 24.03 -4.26
C ASN A 44 14.77 23.20 -3.77
N PRO A 45 13.93 23.74 -2.86
CA PRO A 45 12.68 23.09 -2.52
C PRO A 45 11.81 22.95 -3.76
N VAL A 46 11.19 21.79 -3.96
CA VAL A 46 10.22 21.60 -5.04
C VAL A 46 9.08 22.62 -4.85
N GLN A 47 8.91 23.50 -5.81
CA GLN A 47 7.80 24.45 -5.87
C GLN A 47 6.80 24.02 -6.92
N LEU A 48 5.53 24.39 -6.71
CA LEU A 48 4.47 24.12 -7.67
C LEU A 48 4.72 24.96 -8.93
N ASP A 49 4.92 24.30 -10.07
CA ASP A 49 5.05 24.95 -11.37
C ASP A 49 3.90 24.53 -12.30
N SER A 50 3.19 25.53 -12.84
CA SER A 50 2.09 25.33 -13.79
C SER A 50 2.50 24.56 -15.06
N LYS A 51 3.78 24.61 -15.45
CA LYS A 51 4.32 23.98 -16.66
C LYS A 51 4.85 22.56 -16.43
N ALA A 52 5.01 22.15 -15.17
CA ALA A 52 5.67 20.89 -14.83
C ALA A 52 4.85 19.65 -15.19
N LEU A 53 3.52 19.73 -15.24
CA LEU A 53 2.65 18.60 -15.58
C LEU A 53 2.04 18.81 -16.96
N SER A 54 2.24 17.84 -17.85
CA SER A 54 1.69 17.82 -19.22
C SER A 54 0.35 17.08 -19.29
N GLU A 55 0.12 16.09 -18.42
CA GLU A 55 -1.10 15.30 -18.38
C GLU A 55 -1.47 14.97 -16.94
N ARG A 56 -2.79 14.88 -16.64
CA ARG A 56 -3.31 14.53 -15.32
C ARG A 56 -4.58 13.70 -15.44
N THR A 57 -4.71 12.68 -14.60
CA THR A 57 -5.95 11.93 -14.40
C THR A 57 -6.38 12.06 -12.94
N TYR A 58 -7.69 12.16 -12.73
CA TYR A 58 -8.29 12.38 -11.42
C TYR A 58 -9.28 11.29 -11.05
N THR A 59 -9.42 11.02 -9.76
CA THR A 59 -10.60 10.36 -9.20
C THR A 59 -11.82 11.29 -9.24
N SER A 60 -13.01 10.73 -9.03
CA SER A 60 -14.26 11.51 -8.90
C SER A 60 -14.25 12.51 -7.74
N ASP A 61 -13.42 12.28 -6.71
CA ASP A 61 -13.21 13.20 -5.59
C ASP A 61 -12.02 14.16 -5.79
N GLY A 62 -11.50 14.26 -7.03
CA GLY A 62 -10.54 15.30 -7.43
C GLY A 62 -9.08 15.02 -7.07
N ARG A 63 -8.74 13.81 -6.64
CA ARG A 63 -7.35 13.41 -6.35
C ARG A 63 -6.66 13.01 -7.63
N ILE A 64 -5.40 13.43 -7.80
CA ILE A 64 -4.59 13.01 -8.94
C ILE A 64 -4.21 11.54 -8.74
N THR A 65 -4.48 10.70 -9.73
CA THR A 65 -4.07 9.27 -9.76
C THR A 65 -2.97 8.99 -10.77
N PHE A 66 -2.80 9.90 -11.73
CA PHE A 66 -1.74 9.87 -12.72
C PHE A 66 -1.34 11.31 -13.05
N ALA A 67 -0.05 11.56 -13.17
CA ALA A 67 0.45 12.76 -13.79
C ALA A 67 1.71 12.48 -14.60
N LYS A 68 1.77 13.03 -15.81
CA LYS A 68 2.96 13.03 -16.66
C LYS A 68 3.67 14.36 -16.51
N PHE A 69 4.98 14.33 -16.32
CA PHE A 69 5.79 15.54 -16.21
C PHE A 69 6.24 16.04 -17.58
N ASN A 70 6.46 17.33 -17.69
CA ASN A 70 7.19 17.95 -18.79
C ASN A 70 8.66 18.08 -18.36
N SER A 71 9.38 16.96 -18.40
CA SER A 71 10.75 16.83 -17.90
C SER A 71 11.75 17.72 -18.65
N ASP A 72 11.45 18.12 -19.89
CA ASP A 72 12.27 19.06 -20.66
C ASP A 72 12.16 20.50 -20.15
N LEU A 73 10.99 20.90 -19.61
CA LEU A 73 10.77 22.26 -19.09
C LEU A 73 11.09 22.38 -17.61
N VAL A 74 10.70 21.38 -16.82
CA VAL A 74 10.86 21.38 -15.35
C VAL A 74 11.37 20.00 -14.92
N PRO A 75 12.69 19.76 -15.01
CA PRO A 75 13.26 18.47 -14.63
C PRO A 75 13.32 18.34 -13.10
N TYR A 76 12.66 17.31 -12.58
CA TYR A 76 12.84 16.87 -11.20
C TYR A 76 13.70 15.63 -11.16
N SER A 77 14.67 15.59 -10.25
CA SER A 77 15.49 14.41 -10.05
C SER A 77 14.72 13.30 -9.31
N ARG A 78 15.08 12.05 -9.55
CA ARG A 78 14.53 10.87 -8.86
C ARG A 78 14.55 11.01 -7.34
N LYS A 79 15.59 11.64 -6.77
CA LYS A 79 15.73 11.86 -5.33
C LYS A 79 14.69 12.83 -4.75
N GLN A 80 14.12 13.72 -5.56
CA GLN A 80 13.08 14.69 -5.16
C GLN A 80 11.68 14.08 -5.18
N ALA A 81 11.53 12.78 -5.46
CA ALA A 81 10.23 12.13 -5.58
C ALA A 81 9.31 12.34 -4.36
N PRO A 82 9.77 12.26 -3.09
CA PRO A 82 8.92 12.55 -1.94
C PRO A 82 8.34 13.98 -1.93
N GLU A 83 9.17 14.97 -2.25
CA GLU A 83 8.80 16.38 -2.30
C GLU A 83 7.89 16.69 -3.50
N VAL A 84 8.15 16.06 -4.64
CA VAL A 84 7.30 16.12 -5.84
C VAL A 84 5.91 15.58 -5.53
N LEU A 85 5.81 14.39 -4.91
CA LEU A 85 4.54 13.81 -4.49
C LEU A 85 3.81 14.74 -3.51
N LYS A 86 4.49 15.26 -2.50
CA LYS A 86 3.90 16.18 -1.52
C LYS A 86 3.36 17.46 -2.17
N THR A 87 4.14 18.06 -3.08
CA THR A 87 3.82 19.34 -3.72
C THR A 87 2.69 19.19 -4.73
N TYR A 88 2.83 18.28 -5.69
CA TYR A 88 1.88 18.16 -6.80
C TYR A 88 0.57 17.47 -6.43
N LEU A 89 0.60 16.58 -5.44
CA LEU A 89 -0.62 16.00 -4.87
C LEU A 89 -1.21 16.88 -3.76
N GLN A 90 -0.58 18.02 -3.44
CA GLN A 90 -1.01 18.97 -2.41
C GLN A 90 -1.30 18.28 -1.07
N LEU A 91 -0.39 17.39 -0.64
CA LEU A 91 -0.61 16.63 0.57
C LEU A 91 -0.50 17.53 1.81
N PRO A 92 -1.24 17.21 2.89
CA PRO A 92 -1.11 17.91 4.17
C PRO A 92 0.32 17.91 4.70
N LEU A 93 0.65 18.87 5.57
CA LEU A 93 1.99 18.99 6.14
C LEU A 93 2.37 17.74 6.94
N SER A 94 1.40 17.17 7.66
CA SER A 94 1.55 15.92 8.42
C SER A 94 1.64 14.66 7.55
N SER A 95 1.47 14.77 6.23
CA SER A 95 1.57 13.65 5.29
C SER A 95 2.96 13.57 4.64
N GLU A 96 3.43 12.34 4.49
CA GLU A 96 4.76 12.01 3.99
C GLU A 96 4.70 10.83 3.03
N ALA A 97 5.62 10.79 2.07
CA ALA A 97 5.83 9.67 1.16
C ALA A 97 7.08 8.90 1.59
N SER A 98 6.90 7.74 2.23
CA SER A 98 8.01 6.87 2.62
C SER A 98 8.37 5.91 1.48
N PHE A 99 9.64 5.86 1.08
CA PHE A 99 10.11 4.90 0.10
C PHE A 99 9.83 3.45 0.57
N LEU A 100 9.27 2.62 -0.31
CA LEU A 100 9.03 1.20 -0.05
C LEU A 100 10.03 0.32 -0.78
N ARG A 101 10.12 0.47 -2.10
CA ARG A 101 10.95 -0.38 -2.96
C ARG A 101 11.13 0.28 -4.33
N SER A 102 12.16 -0.16 -5.03
CA SER A 102 12.40 0.20 -6.42
C SER A 102 12.41 -1.07 -7.29
N ALA A 103 11.99 -0.93 -8.55
CA ALA A 103 12.20 -1.90 -9.61
C ALA A 103 12.73 -1.17 -10.84
N ARG A 104 13.49 -1.86 -11.70
CA ARG A 104 13.91 -1.31 -12.99
C ARG A 104 13.25 -2.07 -14.13
N VAL A 105 12.65 -1.33 -15.07
CA VAL A 105 11.96 -1.87 -16.24
C VAL A 105 12.52 -1.15 -17.48
N GLY A 106 13.36 -1.86 -18.24
CA GLY A 106 14.14 -1.26 -19.32
C GLY A 106 15.03 -0.12 -18.81
N ASN A 107 14.80 1.09 -19.33
CA ASN A 107 15.55 2.29 -18.95
C ASN A 107 14.91 3.11 -17.82
N TYR A 108 13.81 2.61 -17.25
CA TYR A 108 13.03 3.32 -16.23
C TYR A 108 13.20 2.71 -14.85
N ASP A 109 13.42 3.56 -13.86
CA ASP A 109 13.31 3.21 -12.44
C ASP A 109 11.88 3.48 -11.98
N GLN A 110 11.27 2.52 -11.29
CA GLN A 110 9.94 2.60 -10.71
C GLN A 110 10.03 2.55 -9.19
N ASP A 111 9.94 3.71 -8.55
CA ASP A 111 10.03 3.85 -7.10
C ASP A 111 8.64 3.90 -6.48
N ARG A 112 8.36 2.94 -5.62
CA ARG A 112 7.08 2.84 -4.91
C ARG A 112 7.20 3.49 -3.54
N PHE A 113 6.22 4.31 -3.21
CA PHE A 113 6.11 5.04 -1.95
C PHE A 113 4.82 4.67 -1.22
N GLN A 114 4.93 4.57 0.09
CA GLN A 114 3.81 4.41 1.03
C GLN A 114 3.51 5.75 1.66
N GLN A 115 2.27 6.18 1.61
CA GLN A 115 1.81 7.34 2.35
C GLN A 115 1.81 7.04 3.85
N ARG A 116 2.34 7.98 4.62
CA ARG A 116 2.22 8.03 6.07
C ARG A 116 1.63 9.37 6.51
N TYR A 117 0.81 9.35 7.54
CA TYR A 117 0.31 10.54 8.22
C TYR A 117 0.77 10.49 9.67
N LYS A 118 1.58 11.49 10.10
CA LYS A 118 2.24 11.50 11.43
C LYS A 118 2.96 10.18 11.74
N GLY A 119 3.66 9.63 10.74
CA GLY A 119 4.37 8.34 10.84
C GLY A 119 3.48 7.09 10.75
N ILE A 120 2.16 7.20 10.81
CA ILE A 120 1.22 6.07 10.71
C ILE A 120 0.91 5.77 9.24
N ARG A 121 0.92 4.50 8.84
CA ARG A 121 0.61 4.07 7.47
C ARG A 121 -0.83 4.42 7.10
N VAL A 122 -1.03 4.97 5.90
CA VAL A 122 -2.37 5.14 5.31
C VAL A 122 -2.70 3.90 4.47
N GLU A 123 -3.79 3.22 4.77
CA GLU A 123 -4.20 2.01 4.05
C GLU A 123 -4.42 2.30 2.57
N ASN A 124 -3.91 1.42 1.70
CA ASN A 124 -3.88 1.56 0.23
C ASN A 124 -3.16 2.81 -0.31
N GLY A 125 -2.62 3.69 0.55
CA GLY A 125 -1.91 4.90 0.17
C GLY A 125 -0.57 4.59 -0.52
N ILE A 126 -0.59 4.26 -1.81
CA ILE A 126 0.58 3.87 -2.59
C ILE A 126 0.70 4.73 -3.83
N TYR A 127 1.90 5.26 -4.06
CA TYR A 127 2.25 5.93 -5.31
C TYR A 127 3.50 5.31 -5.91
N THR A 128 3.61 5.35 -7.23
CA THR A 128 4.80 4.94 -7.98
C THR A 128 5.29 6.14 -8.78
N VAL A 129 6.55 6.49 -8.62
CA VAL A 129 7.23 7.51 -9.42
C VAL A 129 8.13 6.80 -10.40
N VAL A 130 8.00 7.14 -11.68
CA VAL A 130 8.79 6.55 -12.76
C VAL A 130 9.79 7.58 -13.25
N SER A 131 11.07 7.20 -13.27
CA SER A 131 12.17 8.08 -13.68
C SER A 131 13.00 7.45 -14.80
N LYS A 132 13.51 8.26 -15.72
CA LYS A 132 14.47 7.87 -16.76
C LYS A 132 15.73 8.70 -16.59
N GLU A 133 16.90 8.07 -16.58
CA GLU A 133 18.19 8.79 -16.48
C GLU A 133 18.23 9.80 -15.31
N ASN A 134 17.67 9.41 -14.15
CA ASN A 134 17.54 10.23 -12.95
C ASN A 134 16.52 11.40 -13.03
N THR A 135 15.75 11.54 -14.11
CA THR A 135 14.68 12.55 -14.24
C THR A 135 13.30 11.90 -14.11
N ILE A 136 12.41 12.51 -13.31
CA ILE A 136 11.03 12.05 -13.11
C ILE A 136 10.21 12.33 -14.37
N GLU A 137 9.58 11.27 -14.90
CA GLU A 137 8.79 11.31 -16.13
C GLU A 137 7.29 11.27 -15.85
N LEU A 138 6.87 10.43 -14.90
CA LEU A 138 5.47 10.32 -14.51
C LEU A 138 5.33 9.80 -13.09
N MET A 139 4.14 9.98 -12.53
CA MET A 139 3.75 9.43 -11.25
C MET A 139 2.34 8.84 -11.33
N MET A 140 2.10 7.70 -10.69
CA MET A 140 0.78 7.08 -10.64
C MET A 140 0.49 6.37 -9.32
N GLY A 141 -0.75 6.39 -8.87
CA GLY A 141 -1.21 5.67 -7.68
C GLY A 141 -2.35 6.37 -6.98
N GLU A 142 -2.48 6.13 -5.69
CA GLU A 142 -3.53 6.70 -4.84
C GLU A 142 -2.94 7.11 -3.50
N PHE A 143 -2.87 8.41 -3.25
CA PHE A 143 -2.67 8.99 -1.93
C PHE A 143 -3.95 9.72 -1.50
N TYR A 144 -4.16 9.78 -0.19
CA TYR A 144 -5.41 10.21 0.43
C TYR A 144 -5.23 11.54 1.17
N GLN A 145 -6.25 12.40 1.11
CA GLN A 145 -6.23 13.72 1.74
C GLN A 145 -6.66 13.64 3.22
N VAL A 146 -5.79 13.07 4.07
CA VAL A 146 -6.06 12.95 5.51
C VAL A 146 -6.10 14.36 6.14
N PRO A 147 -7.17 14.77 6.82
CA PRO A 147 -7.26 16.11 7.41
C PRO A 147 -6.13 16.40 8.39
N GLU A 148 -5.57 17.62 8.38
CA GLU A 148 -4.45 18.02 9.25
C GLU A 148 -4.79 17.91 10.75
N ASN A 149 -6.07 18.06 11.10
CA ASN A 149 -6.59 17.91 12.46
C ASN A 149 -7.02 16.47 12.81
N PHE A 150 -6.70 15.47 11.99
CA PHE A 150 -7.03 14.07 12.27
C PHE A 150 -6.30 13.58 13.54
N ASN A 151 -7.07 12.96 14.44
CA ASN A 151 -6.55 12.38 15.67
C ASN A 151 -5.93 11.00 15.40
N SER A 152 -4.61 10.92 15.57
CA SER A 152 -3.80 9.72 15.34
C SER A 152 -3.48 8.94 16.63
N SER A 153 -4.15 9.23 17.75
CA SER A 153 -3.96 8.53 19.01
C SER A 153 -5.11 7.54 19.28
N PRO A 154 -4.83 6.23 19.41
CA PRO A 154 -5.86 5.23 19.72
C PRO A 154 -6.30 5.33 21.18
N LYS A 155 -7.59 5.06 21.46
CA LYS A 155 -8.11 4.92 22.84
C LYS A 155 -8.15 3.48 23.32
N LEU A 156 -8.24 2.53 22.40
CA LEU A 156 -8.18 1.10 22.68
C LEU A 156 -6.76 0.59 22.43
N SER A 157 -6.36 -0.37 23.24
CA SER A 157 -5.17 -1.18 23.00
C SER A 157 -5.39 -2.17 21.84
N GLU A 158 -4.28 -2.67 21.29
CA GLU A 158 -4.30 -3.72 20.26
C GLU A 158 -5.03 -4.99 20.76
N SER A 159 -4.83 -5.38 22.03
CA SER A 159 -5.45 -6.58 22.62
C SER A 159 -6.97 -6.42 22.78
N GLU A 160 -7.45 -5.25 23.17
CA GLU A 160 -8.89 -4.94 23.22
C GLU A 160 -9.52 -4.99 21.82
N ALA A 161 -8.86 -4.40 20.81
CA ALA A 161 -9.32 -4.46 19.43
C ALA A 161 -9.29 -5.89 18.86
N LEU A 162 -8.28 -6.69 19.23
CA LEU A 162 -8.21 -8.10 18.85
C LEU A 162 -9.35 -8.90 19.49
N SER A 163 -9.66 -8.68 20.77
CA SER A 163 -10.78 -9.34 21.45
C SER A 163 -12.12 -9.05 20.73
N LYS A 164 -12.34 -7.80 20.31
CA LYS A 164 -13.50 -7.43 19.48
C LYS A 164 -13.50 -8.12 18.12
N THR A 165 -12.33 -8.25 17.50
CA THR A 165 -12.16 -8.95 16.22
C THR A 165 -12.52 -10.44 16.32
N LEU A 166 -12.00 -11.13 17.35
CA LEU A 166 -12.27 -12.56 17.57
C LEU A 166 -13.74 -12.81 17.87
N LYS A 167 -14.39 -11.93 18.64
CA LYS A 167 -15.84 -11.97 18.87
C LYS A 167 -16.64 -11.77 17.59
N HIS A 168 -16.22 -10.87 16.71
CA HIS A 168 -16.87 -10.63 15.43
C HIS A 168 -16.77 -11.84 14.49
N ILE A 169 -15.63 -12.52 14.47
CA ILE A 169 -15.43 -13.70 13.61
C ILE A 169 -16.13 -14.93 14.16
N GLY A 170 -16.05 -15.16 15.48
CA GLY A 170 -16.76 -16.25 16.15
C GLY A 170 -16.39 -17.65 15.66
N ALA A 171 -15.16 -17.85 15.15
CA ALA A 171 -14.73 -19.18 14.71
C ALA A 171 -14.53 -20.12 15.90
N LYS A 172 -14.79 -21.41 15.68
CA LYS A 172 -14.62 -22.46 16.69
C LYS A 172 -13.16 -22.86 16.86
N LYS A 173 -12.40 -22.84 15.76
CA LYS A 173 -10.99 -23.19 15.75
C LYS A 173 -10.21 -22.28 14.83
N TYR A 174 -9.21 -21.60 15.37
CA TYR A 174 -8.29 -20.74 14.67
C TYR A 174 -7.01 -21.46 14.25
N ILE A 175 -6.29 -20.90 13.28
CA ILE A 175 -5.10 -21.56 12.74
C ILE A 175 -3.95 -21.64 13.78
N TRP A 176 -3.79 -20.62 14.62
CA TRP A 176 -2.72 -20.55 15.64
C TRP A 176 -2.96 -21.51 16.80
N GLU A 177 -4.17 -22.04 16.94
CA GLU A 177 -4.49 -23.06 17.95
C GLU A 177 -4.03 -24.46 17.51
N SER A 178 -3.57 -24.63 16.26
CA SER A 178 -3.00 -25.88 15.78
C SER A 178 -1.48 -25.91 15.99
N VAL A 179 -1.04 -26.68 16.98
CA VAL A 179 0.38 -26.89 17.31
C VAL A 179 1.18 -27.38 16.08
N GLU A 180 0.61 -28.29 15.29
CA GLU A 180 1.24 -28.80 14.07
C GLU A 180 1.47 -27.68 13.04
N ARG A 181 0.46 -26.80 12.83
CA ARG A 181 0.58 -25.69 11.87
C ARG A 181 1.58 -24.64 12.35
N GLU A 182 1.59 -24.32 13.64
CA GLU A 182 2.60 -23.43 14.24
C GLU A 182 4.02 -24.00 14.05
N ALA A 183 4.22 -25.29 14.34
CA ALA A 183 5.53 -25.95 14.16
C ALA A 183 5.96 -25.99 12.68
N ALA A 184 5.01 -26.24 11.76
CA ALA A 184 5.27 -26.18 10.33
C ALA A 184 5.63 -24.75 9.87
N LEU A 185 4.98 -23.71 10.40
CA LEU A 185 5.28 -22.32 10.08
C LEU A 185 6.70 -21.95 10.52
N LYS A 186 7.09 -22.30 11.75
CA LYS A 186 8.43 -22.05 12.28
C LYS A 186 9.52 -22.69 11.43
N ARG A 187 9.34 -23.97 11.06
CA ARG A 187 10.25 -24.67 10.14
C ARG A 187 10.31 -24.01 8.76
N LYS A 188 9.16 -23.67 8.19
CA LYS A 188 9.07 -23.05 6.85
C LYS A 188 9.74 -21.68 6.80
N LYS A 189 9.58 -20.87 7.84
CA LYS A 189 10.17 -19.52 7.91
C LYS A 189 11.59 -19.51 8.46
N ASN A 190 12.08 -20.66 8.93
CA ASN A 190 13.32 -20.75 9.70
C ASN A 190 13.37 -19.72 10.85
N ASP A 191 12.25 -19.56 11.56
CA ASP A 191 12.07 -18.58 12.63
C ASP A 191 11.31 -19.22 13.81
N PRO A 192 11.95 -19.41 14.98
CA PRO A 192 11.31 -20.01 16.14
C PRO A 192 10.18 -19.16 16.75
N ASN A 193 10.16 -17.86 16.45
CA ASN A 193 9.16 -16.90 16.93
C ASN A 193 8.01 -16.68 15.94
N ALA A 194 8.05 -17.34 14.77
CA ALA A 194 6.95 -17.27 13.82
C ALA A 194 5.67 -17.88 14.41
N SER A 195 4.58 -17.14 14.32
CA SER A 195 3.25 -17.57 14.75
C SER A 195 2.19 -17.06 13.80
N TYR A 196 1.10 -17.81 13.68
CA TYR A 196 -0.13 -17.34 13.06
C TYR A 196 -1.01 -16.52 14.02
N PHE A 197 -0.62 -16.37 15.29
CA PHE A 197 -1.35 -15.50 16.20
C PHE A 197 -1.39 -14.08 15.61
N PRO A 198 -2.58 -13.48 15.48
CA PRO A 198 -2.76 -12.24 14.76
C PRO A 198 -2.05 -11.09 15.47
N LYS A 199 -1.32 -10.29 14.69
CA LYS A 199 -0.75 -9.02 15.12
C LYS A 199 -1.55 -7.89 14.45
N GLY A 200 -1.94 -6.91 15.25
CA GLY A 200 -2.64 -5.72 14.82
C GLY A 200 -1.68 -4.68 14.27
N GLU A 201 -2.00 -4.15 13.10
CA GLU A 201 -1.32 -2.99 12.55
C GLU A 201 -2.20 -1.75 12.74
N LEU A 202 -1.71 -0.75 13.47
CA LEU A 202 -2.38 0.55 13.58
C LEU A 202 -2.16 1.36 12.30
N LEU A 203 -3.23 1.78 11.65
CA LEU A 203 -3.21 2.49 10.38
C LEU A 203 -4.32 3.54 10.26
N VAL A 204 -4.16 4.46 9.32
CA VAL A 204 -5.22 5.39 8.90
C VAL A 204 -6.02 4.74 7.77
N TYR A 205 -7.34 4.67 7.95
CA TYR A 205 -8.26 3.99 7.04
C TYR A 205 -9.30 4.98 6.50
N GLU A 206 -9.41 5.10 5.17
CA GLU A 206 -10.54 5.81 4.54
C GLU A 206 -11.76 4.89 4.53
N HIS A 207 -12.66 5.08 5.50
CA HIS A 207 -13.91 4.32 5.58
C HIS A 207 -14.95 4.93 4.64
N SER A 208 -15.56 4.09 3.82
CA SER A 208 -16.67 4.45 2.95
C SER A 208 -17.93 3.72 3.41
N LEU A 209 -18.98 4.49 3.74
CA LEU A 209 -20.26 3.98 4.24
C LEU A 209 -21.13 3.43 3.10
N GLY A 210 -20.65 2.44 2.33
CA GLY A 210 -21.43 1.55 1.45
C GLY A 210 -22.33 2.16 0.35
N LYS A 211 -22.59 3.47 0.36
CA LYS A 211 -23.42 4.22 -0.58
C LYS A 211 -22.48 5.09 -1.40
N SER A 212 -22.62 5.01 -2.71
CA SER A 212 -21.69 5.62 -3.68
C SER A 212 -21.48 7.14 -3.55
N ASN A 213 -22.24 7.84 -2.69
CA ASN A 213 -22.21 9.29 -2.49
C ASN A 213 -22.04 9.72 -1.02
N THR A 214 -21.72 8.81 -0.09
CA THR A 214 -21.44 9.21 1.30
C THR A 214 -20.04 9.78 1.42
N LYS A 215 -19.89 10.84 2.22
CA LYS A 215 -18.61 11.43 2.57
C LYS A 215 -17.69 10.34 3.11
N LYS A 216 -16.52 10.18 2.49
CA LYS A 216 -15.49 9.26 2.99
C LYS A 216 -14.93 9.84 4.28
N GLU A 217 -14.80 9.00 5.30
CA GLU A 217 -14.33 9.41 6.62
C GLU A 217 -13.04 8.69 6.98
N PHE A 218 -12.03 9.44 7.43
CA PHE A 218 -10.82 8.84 7.94
C PHE A 218 -11.04 8.34 9.36
N ARG A 219 -10.63 7.09 9.61
CA ARG A 219 -10.67 6.44 10.91
C ARG A 219 -9.30 5.89 11.23
N LEU A 220 -8.90 6.00 12.51
CA LEU A 220 -7.72 5.31 12.99
C LEU A 220 -8.17 3.89 13.34
N ALA A 221 -7.48 2.88 12.80
CA ALA A 221 -7.94 1.50 12.89
C ALA A 221 -6.80 0.52 13.11
N TYR A 222 -7.09 -0.55 13.85
CA TYR A 222 -6.27 -1.75 13.85
C TYR A 222 -6.70 -2.68 12.72
N LYS A 223 -5.74 -3.14 11.93
CA LYS A 223 -5.93 -4.19 10.92
C LYS A 223 -5.37 -5.51 11.45
N PHE A 224 -6.22 -6.54 11.47
CA PHE A 224 -5.82 -7.90 11.84
C PHE A 224 -6.01 -8.85 10.65
N GLY A 225 -5.01 -9.68 10.39
CA GLY A 225 -5.16 -10.86 9.52
C GLY A 225 -5.55 -12.06 10.36
N ILE A 226 -6.78 -12.57 10.21
CA ILE A 226 -7.30 -13.69 10.99
C ILE A 226 -7.57 -14.87 10.06
N ALA A 227 -7.06 -16.04 10.43
CA ALA A 227 -7.34 -17.28 9.73
C ALA A 227 -7.91 -18.35 10.67
N SER A 228 -8.94 -19.04 10.22
CA SER A 228 -9.65 -20.09 10.95
C SER A 228 -9.67 -21.41 10.20
N ILE A 229 -9.69 -22.50 10.97
CA ILE A 229 -9.82 -23.89 10.50
C ILE A 229 -11.29 -24.29 10.46
N ASP A 230 -12.09 -23.88 11.45
CA ASP A 230 -13.52 -24.21 11.54
C ASP A 230 -14.36 -23.00 11.97
N PRO A 231 -15.20 -22.43 11.08
CA PRO A 231 -15.22 -22.70 9.64
C PRO A 231 -13.92 -22.23 8.97
N PRO A 232 -13.50 -22.81 7.83
CA PRO A 232 -12.33 -22.32 7.09
C PRO A 232 -12.53 -20.88 6.62
N SER A 233 -11.68 -19.97 7.08
CA SER A 233 -11.73 -18.56 6.67
C SER A 233 -10.37 -17.90 6.73
N SER A 234 -10.18 -16.85 5.95
CA SER A 234 -9.03 -15.95 6.03
C SER A 234 -9.51 -14.53 5.75
N ARG A 235 -9.37 -13.62 6.71
CA ARG A 235 -9.95 -12.28 6.63
C ARG A 235 -8.98 -11.20 7.11
N TYR A 236 -9.04 -10.04 6.47
CA TYR A 236 -8.57 -8.79 7.04
C TYR A 236 -9.74 -8.08 7.72
N VAL A 237 -9.62 -7.87 9.03
CA VAL A 237 -10.61 -7.14 9.83
C VAL A 237 -10.02 -5.81 10.26
N TYR A 238 -10.77 -4.74 10.03
CA TYR A 238 -10.42 -3.38 10.40
C TYR A 238 -11.33 -2.97 11.56
N VAL A 239 -10.72 -2.61 12.69
CA VAL A 239 -11.42 -2.22 13.91
C VAL A 239 -11.04 -0.81 14.27
N ASP A 240 -12.02 0.07 14.43
CA ASP A 240 -11.82 1.45 14.87
C ASP A 240 -11.09 1.47 16.21
N SER A 241 -9.95 2.14 16.28
CA SER A 241 -9.08 2.11 17.46
C SER A 241 -9.57 2.98 18.62
N ASN A 242 -10.70 3.66 18.46
CA ASN A 242 -11.30 4.49 19.51
C ASN A 242 -12.55 3.84 20.11
N SER A 243 -13.46 3.38 19.26
CA SER A 243 -14.75 2.79 19.62
C SER A 243 -14.73 1.26 19.64
N GLY A 244 -13.86 0.65 18.84
CA GLY A 244 -13.84 -0.77 18.59
C GLY A 244 -14.93 -1.26 17.63
N GLU A 245 -15.56 -0.36 16.88
CA GLU A 245 -16.46 -0.70 15.79
C GLU A 245 -15.72 -1.49 14.70
N ILE A 246 -16.37 -2.52 14.13
CA ILE A 246 -15.82 -3.24 12.98
C ILE A 246 -16.11 -2.43 11.72
N LEU A 247 -15.10 -1.71 11.23
CA LEU A 247 -15.20 -0.85 10.05
C LEU A 247 -15.30 -1.65 8.74
N SER A 248 -14.63 -2.81 8.68
CA SER A 248 -14.63 -3.67 7.51
C SER A 248 -14.12 -5.06 7.86
N SER A 249 -14.62 -6.08 7.15
CA SER A 249 -14.18 -7.47 7.25
C SER A 249 -14.14 -8.05 5.84
N LYS A 250 -12.94 -8.23 5.26
CA LYS A 250 -12.74 -8.63 3.86
C LYS A 250 -12.03 -9.99 3.78
N ASP A 251 -12.37 -10.83 2.80
CA ASP A 251 -11.62 -12.06 2.54
C ASP A 251 -10.18 -11.71 2.11
N ALA A 252 -9.20 -12.26 2.81
CA ALA A 252 -7.78 -12.00 2.56
C ALA A 252 -7.29 -12.69 1.26
N ARG A 253 -7.93 -13.79 0.83
CA ARG A 253 -7.55 -14.52 -0.40
C ARG A 253 -7.77 -13.68 -1.66
N ARG A 254 -8.78 -12.82 -1.66
CA ARG A 254 -9.06 -11.89 -2.77
C ARG A 254 -8.13 -10.68 -2.77
N TYR A 255 -7.57 -10.31 -1.61
CA TYR A 255 -6.72 -9.12 -1.46
C TYR A 255 -5.23 -9.39 -1.77
N GLU A 256 -4.74 -10.62 -1.58
CA GLU A 256 -3.36 -11.00 -1.98
C GLU A 256 -3.21 -11.18 -3.51
N ALA A 257 -4.30 -11.28 -4.27
CA ALA A 257 -4.28 -11.53 -5.72
C ALA A 257 -4.22 -10.27 -6.62
N GLY A 258 -4.16 -9.07 -6.05
CA GLY A 258 -4.17 -7.82 -6.81
C GLY A 258 -5.58 -7.25 -7.00
N GLY A 259 -5.69 -5.93 -6.86
CA GLY A 259 -6.96 -5.19 -6.84
C GLY A 259 -7.86 -5.48 -8.04
N GLY A 260 -9.11 -5.80 -7.75
CA GLY A 260 -10.17 -5.94 -8.75
C GLY A 260 -11.46 -5.39 -8.17
N ASP A 261 -12.04 -4.45 -8.91
CA ASP A 261 -13.29 -3.76 -8.60
C ASP A 261 -14.47 -4.69 -8.24
N THR A 262 -15.45 -4.10 -7.58
CA THR A 262 -16.72 -4.71 -7.19
C THR A 262 -17.69 -4.84 -8.36
N ILE A 263 -17.31 -5.55 -9.43
CA ILE A 263 -18.31 -6.00 -10.41
C ILE A 263 -18.90 -7.32 -9.90
N PRO A 264 -20.23 -7.42 -9.67
CA PRO A 264 -20.88 -8.69 -9.48
C PRO A 264 -20.68 -9.50 -10.76
N THR A 265 -19.78 -10.47 -10.74
CA THR A 265 -19.63 -11.40 -11.86
C THR A 265 -20.87 -12.28 -11.84
N THR A 266 -21.75 -12.10 -12.84
CA THR A 266 -22.82 -13.05 -13.15
C THR A 266 -22.23 -14.46 -13.12
N PRO A 267 -22.90 -15.46 -12.51
CA PRO A 267 -22.42 -16.83 -12.53
C PRO A 267 -22.08 -17.21 -13.98
N PRO A 268 -20.85 -17.68 -14.26
CA PRO A 268 -20.53 -18.15 -15.59
C PRO A 268 -21.53 -19.25 -15.95
N THR A 269 -22.17 -19.10 -17.10
CA THR A 269 -23.02 -20.15 -17.67
C THR A 269 -22.20 -21.45 -17.67
N PRO A 270 -22.73 -22.57 -17.11
CA PRO A 270 -22.00 -23.82 -17.11
C PRO A 270 -21.62 -24.17 -18.56
N PRO A 271 -20.34 -24.45 -18.84
CA PRO A 271 -19.91 -24.84 -20.17
C PRO A 271 -20.57 -26.14 -20.62
N ASP A 272 -20.76 -26.27 -21.94
CA ASP A 272 -21.44 -27.38 -22.61
C ASP A 272 -20.88 -28.77 -22.21
N THR A 273 -21.78 -29.72 -21.93
CA THR A 273 -21.57 -30.95 -21.15
C THR A 273 -20.72 -32.07 -21.80
N ASN A 274 -19.89 -31.78 -22.80
CA ASN A 274 -19.11 -32.81 -23.49
C ASN A 274 -17.69 -32.98 -22.94
N TYR A 275 -17.56 -33.12 -21.61
CA TYR A 275 -16.26 -33.20 -20.93
C TYR A 275 -15.91 -34.62 -20.52
N GLY A 276 -14.68 -35.04 -20.86
CA GLY A 276 -14.10 -36.31 -20.45
C GLY A 276 -14.01 -37.36 -21.55
N ILE A 277 -14.48 -37.10 -22.76
CA ILE A 277 -14.41 -38.06 -23.88
C ILE A 277 -13.06 -37.92 -24.59
N CYS A 278 -12.35 -39.03 -24.78
CA CYS A 278 -11.13 -39.06 -25.57
C CYS A 278 -11.42 -38.93 -27.08
N PHE A 279 -10.46 -38.41 -27.84
CA PHE A 279 -10.48 -38.50 -29.31
C PHE A 279 -9.35 -39.43 -29.74
N PRO A 280 -9.55 -40.37 -30.68
CA PRO A 280 -10.79 -40.68 -31.41
C PRO A 280 -11.72 -41.68 -30.69
N ASP A 281 -11.30 -42.23 -29.55
CA ASP A 281 -12.08 -43.22 -28.80
C ASP A 281 -13.01 -42.54 -27.77
N GLN A 282 -14.33 -42.71 -27.94
CA GLN A 282 -15.37 -42.04 -27.16
C GLN A 282 -15.51 -42.56 -25.71
N THR A 283 -14.41 -42.97 -25.08
CA THR A 283 -14.38 -43.43 -23.70
C THR A 283 -14.02 -42.30 -22.73
N PRO A 284 -14.57 -42.32 -21.49
CA PRO A 284 -14.20 -41.37 -20.45
C PRO A 284 -12.72 -41.51 -20.04
N CYS A 285 -11.87 -40.53 -20.35
CA CYS A 285 -10.47 -40.54 -19.99
C CYS A 285 -10.13 -39.52 -18.89
N ILE A 286 -10.49 -39.92 -17.66
CA ILE A 286 -10.19 -39.20 -16.42
C ILE A 286 -8.89 -39.75 -15.84
N LYS A 287 -7.95 -38.87 -15.47
CA LYS A 287 -6.75 -39.25 -14.71
C LYS A 287 -6.78 -38.59 -13.33
N GLN A 288 -6.43 -39.37 -12.31
CA GLN A 288 -6.25 -38.88 -10.95
C GLN A 288 -4.77 -38.70 -10.65
N GLY A 289 -4.42 -37.54 -10.14
CA GLY A 289 -3.09 -37.23 -9.59
C GLY A 289 -3.20 -36.80 -8.14
N SER A 290 -2.06 -36.55 -7.49
CA SER A 290 -2.00 -35.94 -6.17
C SER A 290 -1.13 -34.69 -6.21
N ALA A 291 -1.59 -33.61 -5.58
CA ALA A 291 -0.86 -32.35 -5.51
C ALA A 291 -0.89 -31.78 -4.08
N SER A 292 0.23 -31.24 -3.64
CA SER A 292 0.33 -30.53 -2.36
C SER A 292 -0.35 -29.18 -2.45
N THR A 293 -1.40 -28.97 -1.66
CA THR A 293 -2.08 -27.67 -1.57
C THR A 293 -1.53 -26.84 -0.40
N ARG A 294 -1.51 -25.51 -0.57
CA ARG A 294 -0.98 -24.56 0.42
C ARG A 294 -1.70 -24.60 1.78
N PHE A 295 -2.98 -25.00 1.82
CA PHE A 295 -3.83 -24.87 3.01
C PHE A 295 -4.39 -26.20 3.55
N SER A 296 -4.52 -27.22 2.70
CA SER A 296 -5.26 -28.44 3.00
C SER A 296 -4.44 -29.74 2.86
N GLY A 297 -3.12 -29.62 2.69
CA GLY A 297 -2.22 -30.76 2.52
C GLY A 297 -2.30 -31.35 1.11
N VAL A 298 -1.84 -32.59 0.94
CA VAL A 298 -1.94 -33.32 -0.33
C VAL A 298 -3.40 -33.60 -0.63
N LYS A 299 -3.87 -33.18 -1.81
CA LYS A 299 -5.22 -33.44 -2.30
C LYS A 299 -5.16 -34.23 -3.60
N THR A 300 -6.15 -35.10 -3.79
CA THR A 300 -6.39 -35.73 -5.08
C THR A 300 -6.87 -34.67 -6.06
N ILE A 301 -6.24 -34.64 -7.23
CA ILE A 301 -6.62 -33.78 -8.34
C ILE A 301 -7.17 -34.66 -9.47
N THR A 302 -8.29 -34.24 -10.03
CA THR A 302 -8.90 -34.88 -11.20
C THR A 302 -8.61 -34.00 -12.40
N THR A 303 -7.93 -34.54 -13.42
CA THR A 303 -7.70 -33.85 -14.68
C THR A 303 -8.60 -34.41 -15.77
N TYR A 304 -8.98 -33.53 -16.69
CA TYR A 304 -9.80 -33.86 -17.85
C TYR A 304 -8.98 -33.63 -19.12
N THR A 305 -9.17 -34.45 -20.14
CA THR A 305 -8.68 -34.16 -21.49
C THR A 305 -9.58 -33.11 -22.12
N ALA A 306 -8.97 -32.13 -22.76
CA ALA A 306 -9.69 -31.03 -23.39
C ALA A 306 -9.65 -31.20 -24.91
N GLY A 307 -10.30 -32.25 -25.42
CA GLY A 307 -10.72 -32.41 -26.84
C GLY A 307 -9.66 -32.34 -27.95
N GLU A 308 -8.43 -31.89 -27.68
CA GLU A 308 -7.32 -31.75 -28.63
C GLU A 308 -6.16 -32.61 -28.16
N GLU A 309 -5.49 -33.27 -29.11
CA GLU A 309 -4.42 -34.21 -28.83
C GLU A 309 -3.30 -33.53 -28.02
N ASN A 310 -3.12 -33.99 -26.77
CA ASN A 310 -1.96 -33.79 -25.89
C ASN A 310 -2.00 -32.69 -24.81
N HIS A 311 -3.17 -32.32 -24.28
CA HIS A 311 -3.20 -31.51 -23.03
C HIS A 311 -4.23 -31.99 -21.99
N TYR A 312 -3.82 -31.93 -20.73
CA TYR A 312 -4.67 -32.21 -19.56
C TYR A 312 -4.97 -30.90 -18.83
N GLU A 313 -6.25 -30.65 -18.57
CA GLU A 313 -6.69 -29.48 -17.83
C GLU A 313 -7.08 -29.86 -16.40
N LEU A 314 -6.55 -29.10 -15.44
CA LEU A 314 -7.00 -29.12 -14.05
C LEU A 314 -8.06 -28.02 -13.87
N LYS A 315 -9.32 -28.40 -13.68
CA LYS A 315 -10.41 -27.45 -13.41
C LYS A 315 -10.86 -27.53 -11.96
N ASP A 316 -10.74 -26.40 -11.26
CA ASP A 316 -11.23 -26.19 -9.90
C ASP A 316 -12.64 -25.60 -9.94
N TYR A 317 -13.64 -26.41 -9.60
CA TYR A 317 -15.05 -26.02 -9.57
C TYR A 317 -15.47 -25.38 -8.23
N SER A 318 -14.52 -24.95 -7.39
CA SER A 318 -14.84 -24.18 -6.19
C SER A 318 -15.17 -22.71 -6.53
N ARG A 319 -16.30 -22.50 -7.20
CA ARG A 319 -16.96 -21.18 -7.32
C ARG A 319 -18.45 -21.31 -7.16
#